data_AF-A0A6J0DWN0-F1
#
_entry.id   AF-A0A6J0DWN0-F1
#
_cell.length_a   1.000
_cell.length_b   1.000
_cell.length_c   1.000
_cell.angle_alpha   90.00
_cell.angle_beta   90.00
_cell.angle_gamma   90.00
#
_symmetry.space_group_name_H-M   'P 1'
#
loop_
_entity.id
_entity.type
_entity.pdbx_description
1 polymer ?
#
loop_
_entity_poly.entity_id
_entity_poly.type
_entity_poly.pdbx_seq_one_letter_code
_entity_poly.pdbx_strand_id
1 'polypeptide(L)'
;MLGKIHLLEGDLDKAIEIYKKAVEFSPENTDLLTTLGLLYLQLGVYQKAFEHLGNALTYDPANYKAILAAGSMMQTHGDFDVALTKYRVVACAIPESPPLWNNIGMCFFGKKKYVAAISCLKRANYLAPFDWKILYNLGLVHLTMQQYASAFHFLSAAINFQPKMGELYMLLAVALTNLEDTENAKRAYAEAVRLDKSNPLVNLNYAVLLYNQGEKKGALAQYQEMEKKVNFLKDNSPLEFDSEMVEMAQKLGAALQVGEALVWTKPVKDPKSKHRTNSASKSAALQKTLGTFQALGEAMASAAAYRKLPSGAVGAQLTKPPSLPLEPEPEPTVEASPTEASEQKKEK
;
A
#
# COMPACT_ATOMS: atom_id res chain seq x y z
N MET A 1 -11.64 16.65 21.48
CA MET A 1 -10.81 17.57 20.65
C MET A 1 -9.32 17.33 20.88
N LEU A 2 -8.87 17.12 22.12
CA LEU A 2 -7.46 16.85 22.48
C LEU A 2 -6.80 15.70 21.69
N GLY A 3 -7.49 14.56 21.53
CA GLY A 3 -6.95 13.44 20.74
C GLY A 3 -6.68 13.79 19.28
N LYS A 4 -7.52 14.63 18.65
CA LYS A 4 -7.29 15.08 17.27
C LYS A 4 -6.08 16.02 17.16
N ILE A 5 -5.81 16.84 18.18
CA ILE A 5 -4.67 17.76 18.21
C ILE A 5 -3.36 16.96 18.20
N HIS A 6 -3.23 15.96 19.07
CA HIS A 6 -2.03 15.12 19.09
C HIS A 6 -1.83 14.31 17.80
N LEU A 7 -2.92 13.90 17.13
CA LEU A 7 -2.81 13.29 15.80
C LEU A 7 -2.28 14.25 14.73
N LEU A 8 -2.65 15.53 14.81
CA LEU A 8 -2.12 16.56 13.91
C LEU A 8 -0.65 16.91 14.22
N GLU A 9 -0.25 16.81 15.49
CA GLU A 9 1.13 16.98 15.95
C GLU A 9 2.00 15.74 15.66
N GLY A 10 1.40 14.61 15.25
CA GLY A 10 2.09 13.35 14.96
C GLY A 10 2.41 12.49 16.18
N ASP A 11 1.92 12.86 17.36
CA ASP A 11 2.14 12.14 18.62
C ASP A 11 1.07 11.04 18.80
N LEU A 12 1.31 9.89 18.16
CA LEU A 12 0.38 8.75 18.15
C LEU A 12 0.20 8.12 19.53
N ASP A 13 1.27 8.03 20.32
CA ASP A 13 1.23 7.40 21.64
C ASP A 13 0.35 8.19 22.60
N LYS A 14 0.51 9.52 22.66
CA LYS A 14 -0.37 10.37 23.47
C LYS A 14 -1.80 10.39 22.95
N ALA A 15 -1.99 10.38 21.63
CA ALA A 15 -3.33 10.28 21.06
C ALA A 15 -4.04 8.99 21.53
N ILE A 16 -3.35 7.84 21.48
CA ILE A 16 -3.88 6.55 21.95
C ILE A 16 -4.25 6.62 23.43
N GLU A 17 -3.41 7.19 24.29
CA GLU A 17 -3.73 7.33 25.72
C GLU A 17 -4.99 8.16 25.99
N ILE A 18 -5.16 9.26 25.25
CA ILE A 18 -6.35 10.11 25.36
C ILE A 18 -7.59 9.39 24.84
N TYR A 19 -7.49 8.69 23.71
CA TYR A 19 -8.61 7.93 23.16
C TYR A 19 -8.98 6.73 24.04
N LYS A 20 -8.03 6.07 24.69
CA LYS A 20 -8.31 5.04 25.71
C LYS A 20 -9.14 5.58 26.86
N LYS A 21 -8.72 6.69 27.47
CA LYS A 21 -9.48 7.34 28.54
C LYS A 21 -10.87 7.75 28.06
N ALA A 22 -10.98 8.30 26.85
CA ALA A 22 -12.27 8.68 26.28
C ALA A 22 -13.22 7.48 26.10
N VAL A 23 -12.68 6.31 25.69
CA VAL A 23 -13.45 5.07 25.58
C VAL A 23 -13.84 4.53 26.97
N GLU A 24 -13.01 4.69 28.00
CA GLU A 24 -13.37 4.31 29.39
C GLU A 24 -14.59 5.08 29.90
N PHE A 25 -14.69 6.38 29.57
CA PHE A 25 -15.85 7.22 29.95
C PHE A 25 -17.08 6.99 29.07
N SER A 26 -16.91 6.52 27.83
CA SER A 26 -18.00 6.33 26.87
C SER A 26 -17.75 5.10 26.00
N PRO A 27 -17.93 3.89 26.57
CA PRO A 27 -17.55 2.64 25.91
C PRO A 27 -18.42 2.29 24.70
N GLU A 28 -19.62 2.86 24.61
CA GLU A 28 -20.57 2.65 23.50
C GLU A 28 -20.36 3.60 22.32
N ASN A 29 -19.48 4.60 22.45
CA ASN A 29 -19.26 5.57 21.39
C ASN A 29 -18.44 4.95 20.25
N THR A 30 -19.12 4.66 19.14
CA THR A 30 -18.56 3.97 17.97
C THR A 30 -17.47 4.78 17.27
N ASP A 31 -17.56 6.11 17.25
CA ASP A 31 -16.52 6.97 16.68
C ASP A 31 -15.21 6.92 17.48
N LEU A 32 -15.29 6.90 18.81
CA LEU A 32 -14.13 6.78 19.69
C LEU A 32 -13.48 5.40 19.55
N LEU A 33 -14.29 4.33 19.59
CA LEU A 33 -13.83 2.96 19.39
C LEU A 33 -13.17 2.77 18.03
N THR A 34 -13.80 3.27 16.96
CA THR A 34 -13.27 3.18 15.60
C THR A 34 -11.96 3.95 15.47
N THR A 35 -11.89 5.16 16.02
CA THR A 35 -10.66 5.96 15.98
C THR A 35 -9.54 5.26 16.73
N LEU A 36 -9.79 4.76 17.94
CA LEU A 36 -8.80 4.02 18.72
C LEU A 36 -8.32 2.76 17.99
N GLY A 37 -9.23 2.00 17.37
CA GLY A 37 -8.89 0.84 16.55
C GLY A 37 -8.00 1.20 15.34
N LEU A 38 -8.30 2.31 14.66
CA LEU A 38 -7.49 2.83 13.56
C LEU A 38 -6.08 3.25 14.01
N LEU A 39 -5.95 3.85 15.20
CA LEU A 39 -4.65 4.22 15.75
C LEU A 39 -3.81 2.99 16.10
N TYR A 40 -4.42 1.95 16.65
CA TYR A 40 -3.71 0.68 16.86
C TYR A 40 -3.31 0.00 15.57
N LEU A 41 -4.14 0.10 14.53
CA LEU A 41 -3.79 -0.39 13.19
C LEU A 41 -2.58 0.39 12.64
N GLN A 42 -2.54 1.71 12.88
CA GLN A 42 -1.42 2.55 12.49
C GLN A 42 -0.12 2.16 13.20
N LEU A 43 -0.21 1.80 14.49
CA LEU A 43 0.92 1.33 15.30
C LEU A 43 1.33 -0.14 15.01
N GLY A 44 0.55 -0.86 14.20
CA GLY A 44 0.79 -2.28 13.88
C GLY A 44 0.36 -3.25 14.99
N VAL A 45 -0.43 -2.80 15.98
CA VAL A 45 -0.97 -3.63 17.06
C VAL A 45 -2.32 -4.21 16.62
N TYR A 46 -2.28 -5.21 15.75
CA TYR A 46 -3.46 -5.75 15.08
C TYR A 46 -4.51 -6.35 16.02
N GLN A 47 -4.10 -7.03 17.10
CA GLN A 47 -5.05 -7.66 18.03
C GLN A 47 -5.95 -6.62 18.70
N LYS A 48 -5.36 -5.53 19.22
CA LYS A 48 -6.13 -4.43 19.83
C LYS A 48 -6.95 -3.65 18.82
N ALA A 49 -6.43 -3.46 17.61
CA ALA A 49 -7.19 -2.86 16.53
C ALA A 49 -8.46 -3.67 16.24
N PHE A 50 -8.34 -5.01 16.14
CA PHE A 50 -9.46 -5.89 15.87
C PHE A 50 -10.50 -5.88 17.01
N GLU A 51 -10.05 -5.88 18.26
CA GLU A 51 -10.91 -5.80 19.45
C GLU A 51 -11.77 -4.52 19.43
N HIS A 52 -11.15 -3.34 19.30
CA HIS A 52 -11.88 -2.07 19.33
C HIS A 52 -12.77 -1.87 18.10
N LEU A 53 -12.34 -2.30 16.92
CA LEU A 53 -13.16 -2.28 15.72
C LEU A 53 -14.34 -3.27 15.84
N GLY A 54 -14.12 -4.45 16.43
CA GLY A 54 -15.16 -5.42 16.74
C GLY A 54 -16.22 -4.82 17.67
N ASN A 55 -15.80 -4.18 18.75
CA ASN A 55 -16.70 -3.48 19.68
C ASN A 55 -17.46 -2.34 18.99
N ALA A 56 -16.82 -1.57 18.11
CA ALA A 56 -17.53 -0.54 17.34
C ALA A 56 -18.65 -1.16 16.48
N LEU A 57 -18.40 -2.34 15.90
CA LEU A 57 -19.37 -3.06 15.07
C LEU A 57 -20.45 -3.80 15.87
N THR A 58 -20.26 -4.05 17.17
CA THR A 58 -21.35 -4.56 18.02
C THR A 58 -22.38 -3.48 18.33
N TYR A 59 -21.93 -2.23 18.47
CA TYR A 59 -22.82 -1.09 18.73
C TYR A 59 -23.42 -0.51 17.45
N ASP A 60 -22.63 -0.41 16.37
CA ASP A 60 -23.11 0.01 15.04
C ASP A 60 -22.63 -0.97 13.95
N PRO A 61 -23.47 -1.97 13.60
CA PRO A 61 -23.16 -2.99 12.60
C PRO A 61 -22.96 -2.44 11.18
N ALA A 62 -23.36 -1.20 10.90
CA ALA A 62 -23.26 -0.57 9.58
C ALA A 62 -22.20 0.54 9.53
N ASN A 63 -21.38 0.68 10.58
CA ASN A 63 -20.36 1.72 10.65
C ASN A 63 -19.35 1.58 9.49
N TYR A 64 -19.41 2.51 8.54
CA TYR A 64 -18.57 2.47 7.34
C TYR A 64 -17.07 2.45 7.65
N LYS A 65 -16.61 3.29 8.57
CA LYS A 65 -15.18 3.42 8.90
C LYS A 65 -14.67 2.15 9.59
N ALA A 66 -15.44 1.62 10.53
CA ALA A 66 -15.08 0.39 11.23
C ALA A 66 -15.07 -0.82 10.29
N ILE A 67 -16.05 -0.94 9.39
CA ILE A 67 -16.10 -2.01 8.38
C ILE A 67 -14.92 -1.91 7.41
N LEU A 68 -14.58 -0.71 6.92
CA LEU A 68 -13.41 -0.54 6.04
C LEU A 68 -12.11 -0.97 6.73
N ALA A 69 -11.92 -0.55 7.98
CA ALA A 69 -10.73 -0.89 8.75
C ALA A 69 -10.65 -2.40 9.04
N ALA A 70 -11.72 -2.98 9.56
CA ALA A 70 -11.78 -4.41 9.88
C ALA A 70 -11.64 -5.27 8.62
N GLY A 71 -12.30 -4.89 7.53
CA GLY A 71 -12.17 -5.56 6.24
C GLY A 71 -10.75 -5.48 5.67
N SER A 72 -10.07 -4.34 5.83
CA SER A 72 -8.67 -4.20 5.43
C SER A 72 -7.77 -5.12 6.23
N MET A 73 -8.02 -5.30 7.53
CA MET A 73 -7.26 -6.24 8.35
C MET A 73 -7.50 -7.69 7.92
N MET A 74 -8.77 -8.06 7.66
CA MET A 74 -9.12 -9.39 7.15
C MET A 74 -8.42 -9.69 5.82
N GLN A 75 -8.31 -8.71 4.93
CA GLN A 75 -7.54 -8.87 3.68
C GLN A 75 -6.06 -9.17 3.93
N THR A 76 -5.42 -8.45 4.86
CA THR A 76 -4.02 -8.68 5.21
C THR A 76 -3.80 -10.09 5.77
N HIS A 77 -4.82 -10.70 6.38
CA HIS A 77 -4.79 -12.08 6.87
C HIS A 77 -5.25 -13.12 5.84
N GLY A 78 -5.63 -12.72 4.62
CA GLY A 78 -6.08 -13.61 3.55
C GLY A 78 -7.58 -13.98 3.60
N ASP A 79 -8.34 -13.46 4.56
CA ASP A 79 -9.77 -13.73 4.76
C ASP A 79 -10.66 -12.91 3.81
N PHE A 80 -10.42 -13.04 2.50
CA PHE A 80 -11.06 -12.19 1.48
C PHE A 80 -12.57 -12.33 1.42
N ASP A 81 -13.12 -13.53 1.67
CA ASP A 81 -14.57 -13.79 1.64
C ASP A 81 -15.31 -13.10 2.79
N VAL A 82 -14.71 -13.10 3.98
CA VAL A 82 -15.27 -12.42 5.16
C VAL A 82 -15.24 -10.92 4.92
N ALA A 83 -14.12 -10.38 4.42
CA ALA A 83 -13.99 -8.97 4.06
C ALA A 83 -15.05 -8.55 3.02
N LEU A 84 -15.25 -9.33 1.95
CA LEU A 84 -16.27 -9.05 0.92
C LEU A 84 -17.69 -9.05 1.50
N THR A 85 -18.00 -9.98 2.41
CA THR A 85 -19.30 -10.03 3.09
C THR A 85 -19.54 -8.76 3.91
N LYS A 86 -18.52 -8.28 4.63
CA LYS A 86 -18.60 -7.02 5.40
C LYS A 86 -18.74 -5.80 4.49
N TYR A 87 -17.97 -5.73 3.41
CA TYR A 87 -18.09 -4.63 2.44
C TYR A 87 -19.44 -4.58 1.75
N ARG A 88 -20.08 -5.73 1.50
CA ARG A 88 -21.42 -5.77 0.91
C ARG A 88 -22.44 -5.02 1.76
N VAL A 89 -22.33 -5.08 3.09
CA VAL A 89 -23.22 -4.34 4.02
C VAL A 89 -23.14 -2.84 3.73
N VAL A 90 -21.93 -2.30 3.54
CA VAL A 90 -21.77 -0.86 3.33
C VAL A 90 -21.90 -0.45 1.88
N ALA A 91 -21.64 -1.33 0.92
CA ALA A 91 -21.84 -1.04 -0.50
C ALA A 91 -23.31 -0.72 -0.83
N CYS A 92 -24.25 -1.28 -0.07
CA CYS A 92 -25.67 -0.94 -0.16
C CYS A 92 -26.00 0.46 0.37
N ALA A 93 -25.29 0.93 1.40
CA ALA A 93 -25.53 2.23 2.02
C ALA A 93 -24.75 3.37 1.34
N ILE A 94 -23.49 3.11 0.93
CA ILE A 94 -22.57 4.09 0.36
C ILE A 94 -21.98 3.53 -0.94
N PRO A 95 -22.75 3.54 -2.04
CA PRO A 95 -22.34 2.95 -3.31
C PRO A 95 -21.23 3.74 -4.04
N GLU A 96 -20.97 4.99 -3.65
CA GLU A 96 -20.03 5.91 -4.31
C GLU A 96 -18.80 6.20 -3.44
N SER A 97 -18.28 5.18 -2.77
CA SER A 97 -17.06 5.30 -1.96
C SER A 97 -15.83 4.74 -2.71
N PRO A 98 -14.87 5.56 -3.13
CA PRO A 98 -13.62 5.08 -3.74
C PRO A 98 -12.83 4.09 -2.86
N PRO A 99 -12.60 4.33 -1.54
CA PRO A 99 -11.86 3.40 -0.69
C PRO A 99 -12.50 2.01 -0.60
N LEU A 100 -13.84 1.96 -0.55
CA LEU A 100 -14.60 0.72 -0.57
C LEU A 100 -14.40 -0.08 -1.86
N TRP A 101 -14.54 0.57 -3.02
CA TRP A 101 -14.34 -0.11 -4.31
C TRP A 101 -12.89 -0.54 -4.53
N ASN A 102 -11.93 0.24 -4.04
CA ASN A 102 -10.53 -0.15 -3.99
C ASN A 102 -10.34 -1.45 -3.17
N ASN A 103 -10.87 -1.48 -1.95
CA ASN A 103 -10.72 -2.62 -1.06
C ASN A 103 -11.46 -3.87 -1.57
N ILE A 104 -12.64 -3.72 -2.18
CA ILE A 104 -13.35 -4.83 -2.86
C ILE A 104 -12.52 -5.34 -4.03
N GLY A 105 -11.93 -4.44 -4.83
CA GLY A 105 -11.04 -4.79 -5.93
C GLY A 105 -9.85 -5.63 -5.46
N MET A 106 -9.21 -5.23 -4.35
CA MET A 106 -8.09 -5.97 -3.77
C MET A 106 -8.50 -7.33 -3.18
N CYS A 107 -9.71 -7.47 -2.63
CA CYS A 107 -10.24 -8.79 -2.27
C CYS A 107 -10.36 -9.70 -3.50
N PHE A 108 -10.89 -9.20 -4.62
CA PHE A 108 -10.98 -9.98 -5.86
C PHE A 108 -9.60 -10.31 -6.43
N PHE A 109 -8.65 -9.40 -6.31
CA PHE A 109 -7.26 -9.62 -6.70
C PHE A 109 -6.62 -10.75 -5.89
N GLY A 110 -6.74 -10.73 -4.55
CA GLY A 110 -6.25 -11.81 -3.69
C GLY A 110 -6.89 -13.17 -3.98
N LYS A 111 -8.16 -13.17 -4.42
CA LYS A 111 -8.87 -14.36 -4.91
C LYS A 111 -8.55 -14.73 -6.37
N LYS A 112 -7.56 -14.10 -7.00
CA LYS A 112 -7.15 -14.29 -8.41
C LYS A 112 -8.25 -14.01 -9.43
N LYS A 113 -9.31 -13.27 -9.06
CA LYS A 113 -10.40 -12.83 -9.93
C LYS A 113 -10.06 -11.49 -10.57
N TYR A 114 -9.03 -11.46 -11.42
CA TYR A 114 -8.42 -10.21 -11.90
C TYR A 114 -9.36 -9.31 -12.70
N VAL A 115 -10.23 -9.87 -13.55
CA VAL A 115 -11.21 -9.07 -14.31
C VAL A 115 -12.18 -8.34 -13.38
N ALA A 116 -12.68 -9.01 -12.33
CA ALA A 116 -13.54 -8.39 -11.33
C ALA A 116 -12.79 -7.33 -10.51
N ALA A 117 -11.51 -7.59 -10.19
CA ALA A 117 -10.65 -6.63 -9.51
C ALA A 117 -10.49 -5.35 -10.32
N ILE A 118 -10.16 -5.45 -11.62
CA ILE A 118 -10.04 -4.29 -12.52
C ILE A 118 -11.35 -3.53 -12.60
N SER A 119 -12.49 -4.21 -12.74
CA SER A 119 -13.80 -3.53 -12.79
C SER A 119 -14.07 -2.70 -11.53
N CYS A 120 -13.78 -3.24 -10.36
CA CYS A 120 -13.95 -2.51 -9.09
C CYS A 120 -12.95 -1.35 -8.97
N LEU A 121 -11.68 -1.58 -9.31
CA LEU A 121 -10.63 -0.56 -9.24
C LEU A 121 -10.85 0.57 -10.25
N LYS A 122 -11.33 0.27 -11.47
CA LYS A 122 -11.70 1.30 -12.46
C LYS A 122 -12.87 2.14 -11.98
N ARG A 123 -13.86 1.53 -11.31
CA ARG A 123 -14.95 2.27 -10.66
C ARG A 123 -14.42 3.17 -9.54
N ALA A 124 -13.50 2.66 -8.71
CA ALA A 124 -12.85 3.48 -7.68
C ALA A 124 -12.09 4.67 -8.28
N ASN A 125 -11.34 4.43 -9.36
CA ASN A 125 -10.56 5.46 -10.07
C ASN A 125 -11.45 6.50 -10.76
N TYR A 126 -12.62 6.09 -11.28
CA TYR A 126 -13.59 7.04 -11.83
C TYR A 126 -14.12 8.00 -10.76
N LEU A 127 -14.35 7.51 -9.54
CA LEU A 127 -14.80 8.32 -8.41
C LEU A 127 -13.67 9.18 -7.80
N ALA A 128 -12.42 8.74 -7.87
CA ALA A 128 -11.25 9.44 -7.34
C ALA A 128 -10.04 9.31 -8.28
N PRO A 129 -9.98 10.11 -9.37
CA PRO A 129 -8.95 9.97 -10.41
C PRO A 129 -7.54 10.41 -9.96
N PHE A 130 -7.44 11.10 -8.82
CA PHE A 130 -6.18 11.61 -8.27
C PHE A 130 -5.68 10.79 -7.07
N ASP A 131 -6.35 9.68 -6.73
CA ASP A 131 -5.90 8.79 -5.65
C ASP A 131 -4.82 7.84 -6.15
N TRP A 132 -3.58 8.11 -5.73
CA TRP A 132 -2.41 7.33 -6.10
C TRP A 132 -2.50 5.86 -5.69
N LYS A 133 -3.24 5.52 -4.62
CA LYS A 133 -3.38 4.12 -4.14
C LYS A 133 -4.19 3.29 -5.13
N ILE A 134 -5.23 3.88 -5.71
CA ILE A 134 -6.08 3.22 -6.70
C ILE A 134 -5.30 3.02 -8.00
N LEU A 135 -4.56 4.04 -8.44
CA LEU A 135 -3.68 3.97 -9.60
C LEU A 135 -2.56 2.94 -9.43
N TYR A 136 -1.93 2.90 -8.25
CA TYR A 136 -0.96 1.88 -7.86
C TYR A 136 -1.56 0.47 -7.99
N ASN A 137 -2.74 0.24 -7.40
CA ASN A 137 -3.41 -1.05 -7.44
C ASN A 137 -3.81 -1.45 -8.87
N LEU A 138 -4.33 -0.53 -9.70
CA LEU A 138 -4.59 -0.79 -11.12
C LEU A 138 -3.32 -1.19 -11.86
N GLY A 139 -2.22 -0.46 -11.64
CA GLY A 139 -0.91 -0.78 -12.18
C GLY A 139 -0.44 -2.18 -11.81
N LEU A 140 -0.56 -2.53 -10.53
CA LEU A 140 -0.22 -3.85 -9.99
C LEU A 140 -1.07 -4.96 -10.63
N VAL A 141 -2.40 -4.82 -10.67
CA VAL A 141 -3.28 -5.84 -11.27
C VAL A 141 -2.98 -6.01 -12.77
N HIS A 142 -2.72 -4.92 -13.49
CA HIS A 142 -2.33 -5.00 -14.90
C HIS A 142 -0.97 -5.66 -15.11
N LEU A 143 0.01 -5.46 -14.22
CA LEU A 143 1.28 -6.20 -14.24
C LEU A 143 1.05 -7.70 -14.08
N THR A 144 0.24 -8.10 -13.11
CA THR A 144 -0.09 -9.52 -12.88
C THR A 144 -0.81 -10.14 -14.07
N MET A 145 -1.66 -9.37 -14.77
CA MET A 145 -2.32 -9.79 -16.01
C MET A 145 -1.44 -9.64 -17.27
N GLN A 146 -0.17 -9.27 -17.13
CA GLN A 146 0.79 -9.06 -18.23
C GLN A 146 0.33 -7.99 -19.24
N GLN A 147 -0.52 -7.05 -18.81
CA GLN A 147 -0.97 -5.91 -19.58
C GLN A 147 -0.01 -4.74 -19.37
N TYR A 148 1.22 -4.88 -19.87
CA TYR A 148 2.35 -4.00 -19.52
C TYR A 148 2.15 -2.53 -19.93
N ALA A 149 1.49 -2.26 -21.05
CA ALA A 149 1.18 -0.89 -21.49
C ALA A 149 0.22 -0.18 -20.51
N SER A 150 -0.85 -0.86 -20.09
CA SER A 150 -1.79 -0.34 -19.09
C SER A 150 -1.13 -0.18 -17.72
N ALA A 151 -0.30 -1.15 -17.32
CA ALA A 151 0.48 -1.06 -16.09
C ALA A 151 1.39 0.18 -16.09
N PHE A 152 2.16 0.39 -17.16
CA PHE A 152 3.00 1.57 -17.33
C PHE A 152 2.20 2.87 -17.19
N HIS A 153 1.03 2.96 -17.84
CA HIS A 153 0.16 4.14 -17.78
C HIS A 153 -0.26 4.47 -16.34
N PHE A 154 -0.84 3.50 -15.61
CA PHE A 154 -1.34 3.74 -14.26
C PHE A 154 -0.22 3.95 -13.23
N LEU A 155 0.90 3.23 -13.35
CA LEU A 155 2.05 3.42 -12.48
C LEU A 155 2.71 4.78 -12.68
N SER A 156 2.84 5.24 -13.94
CA SER A 156 3.32 6.58 -14.25
C SER A 156 2.42 7.66 -13.66
N ALA A 157 1.09 7.48 -13.74
CA ALA A 157 0.15 8.39 -13.11
C ALA A 157 0.30 8.39 -11.58
N ALA A 158 0.44 7.22 -10.95
CA ALA A 158 0.66 7.12 -9.50
C ALA A 158 1.98 7.81 -9.05
N ILE A 159 3.05 7.71 -9.84
CA ILE A 159 4.33 8.40 -9.58
C ILE A 159 4.18 9.92 -9.61
N ASN A 160 3.37 10.47 -10.52
CA ASN A 160 3.12 11.91 -10.58
C ASN A 160 2.46 12.43 -9.28
N PHE A 161 1.61 11.62 -8.64
CA PHE A 161 0.97 11.98 -7.37
C PHE A 161 1.84 11.65 -6.15
N GLN A 162 2.67 10.60 -6.20
CA GLN A 162 3.53 10.17 -5.10
C GLN A 162 4.97 9.84 -5.57
N PRO A 163 5.80 10.87 -5.88
CA PRO A 163 7.11 10.67 -6.52
C PRO A 163 8.22 10.18 -5.59
N LYS A 164 7.97 10.06 -4.28
CA LYS A 164 8.98 9.68 -3.27
C LYS A 164 8.87 8.22 -2.82
N MET A 165 8.24 7.36 -3.61
CA MET A 165 8.02 5.95 -3.27
C MET A 165 8.80 5.04 -4.22
N GLY A 166 9.84 4.37 -3.71
CA GLY A 166 10.70 3.51 -4.53
C GLY A 166 9.98 2.31 -5.16
N GLU A 167 8.97 1.77 -4.47
CA GLU A 167 8.15 0.65 -4.98
C GLU A 167 7.42 0.98 -6.28
N LEU A 168 6.91 2.22 -6.43
CA LEU A 168 6.27 2.67 -7.67
C LEU A 168 7.24 2.64 -8.86
N TYR A 169 8.47 3.12 -8.67
CA TYR A 169 9.50 3.07 -9.71
C TYR A 169 9.95 1.64 -10.01
N MET A 170 10.01 0.77 -8.99
CA MET A 170 10.31 -0.66 -9.20
C MET A 170 9.25 -1.31 -10.10
N LEU A 171 7.95 -1.13 -9.80
CA LEU A 171 6.87 -1.68 -10.61
C LEU A 171 6.87 -1.09 -12.03
N LEU A 172 7.14 0.22 -12.16
CA LEU A 172 7.28 0.87 -13.46
C LEU A 172 8.44 0.25 -14.27
N ALA A 173 9.58 0.01 -13.63
CA ALA A 173 10.74 -0.61 -14.26
C ALA A 173 10.43 -2.04 -14.75
N VAL A 174 9.64 -2.79 -13.98
CA VAL A 174 9.16 -4.13 -14.40
C VAL A 174 8.26 -4.01 -15.63
N ALA A 175 7.32 -3.06 -15.66
CA ALA A 175 6.49 -2.82 -16.83
C ALA A 175 7.35 -2.49 -18.07
N LEU A 176 8.29 -1.55 -17.94
CA LEU A 176 9.19 -1.11 -19.01
C LEU A 176 10.09 -2.24 -19.54
N THR A 177 10.59 -3.09 -18.64
CA THR A 177 11.41 -4.25 -19.02
C THR A 177 10.64 -5.20 -19.94
N ASN A 178 9.35 -5.44 -19.66
CA ASN A 178 8.50 -6.28 -20.49
C ASN A 178 7.96 -5.57 -21.74
N LEU A 179 8.11 -4.25 -21.83
CA LEU A 179 7.89 -3.44 -23.03
C LEU A 179 9.16 -3.28 -23.87
N GLU A 180 10.24 -3.98 -23.51
CA GLU A 180 11.57 -3.92 -24.16
C GLU A 180 12.26 -2.54 -24.07
N ASP A 181 11.70 -1.59 -23.30
CA ASP A 181 12.30 -0.28 -23.03
C ASP A 181 13.29 -0.36 -21.88
N THR A 182 14.42 -0.97 -22.22
CA THR A 182 15.44 -1.40 -21.27
C THR A 182 16.17 -0.22 -20.63
N GLU A 183 16.38 0.87 -21.37
CA GLU A 183 17.09 2.06 -20.88
C GLU A 183 16.25 2.82 -19.87
N ASN A 184 14.94 3.01 -20.13
CA ASN A 184 14.06 3.62 -19.14
C ASN A 184 13.84 2.70 -17.94
N ALA A 185 13.82 1.38 -18.12
CA ALA A 185 13.77 0.44 -17.00
C ALA A 185 14.99 0.58 -16.07
N LYS A 186 16.21 0.71 -16.60
CA LYS A 186 17.41 0.97 -15.77
C LYS A 186 17.31 2.26 -14.98
N ARG A 187 16.85 3.34 -15.61
CA ARG A 187 16.66 4.65 -14.93
C ARG A 187 15.62 4.55 -13.82
N ALA A 188 14.51 3.87 -14.07
CA ALA A 188 13.48 3.64 -13.07
C ALA A 188 13.99 2.80 -11.89
N TYR A 189 14.75 1.72 -12.14
CA TYR A 189 15.38 0.96 -11.05
C TYR A 189 16.42 1.77 -10.27
N ALA A 190 17.21 2.62 -10.93
CA ALA A 190 18.16 3.50 -10.26
C ALA A 190 17.45 4.48 -9.30
N GLU A 191 16.33 5.07 -9.73
CA GLU A 191 15.49 5.90 -8.87
C GLU A 191 14.84 5.09 -7.74
N ALA A 192 14.37 3.88 -8.02
CA ALA A 192 13.81 2.98 -7.02
C ALA A 192 14.82 2.67 -5.90
N VAL A 193 16.07 2.33 -6.25
CA VAL A 193 17.15 2.05 -5.29
C VAL A 193 17.55 3.32 -4.53
N ARG A 194 17.56 4.49 -5.19
CA ARG A 194 17.86 5.78 -4.54
C ARG A 194 16.83 6.14 -3.47
N LEU A 195 15.55 5.83 -3.72
CA LEU A 195 14.44 6.13 -2.81
C LEU A 195 14.25 5.05 -1.74
N ASP A 196 14.54 3.79 -2.05
CA ASP A 196 14.23 2.64 -1.18
C ASP A 196 15.44 2.17 -0.37
N LYS A 197 15.39 2.43 0.94
CA LYS A 197 16.46 2.06 1.87
C LYS A 197 16.29 0.69 2.50
N SER A 198 15.08 0.12 2.52
CA SER A 198 14.76 -1.04 3.36
C SER A 198 14.29 -2.25 2.58
N ASN A 199 13.74 -2.08 1.38
CA ASN A 199 13.18 -3.17 0.61
C ASN A 199 14.27 -3.90 -0.21
N PRO A 200 14.49 -5.21 0.03
CA PRO A 200 15.42 -5.99 -0.76
C PRO A 200 14.88 -6.37 -2.16
N LEU A 201 13.55 -6.36 -2.37
CA LEU A 201 12.96 -6.74 -3.66
C LEU A 201 13.38 -5.80 -4.80
N VAL A 202 13.58 -4.51 -4.51
CA VAL A 202 14.03 -3.54 -5.52
C VAL A 202 15.39 -3.95 -6.08
N ASN A 203 16.32 -4.31 -5.20
CA ASN A 203 17.67 -4.73 -5.59
C ASN A 203 17.66 -6.08 -6.29
N LEU A 204 16.84 -7.04 -5.85
CA LEU A 204 16.68 -8.34 -6.51
C LEU A 204 16.21 -8.15 -7.96
N ASN A 205 15.17 -7.33 -8.18
CA ASN A 205 14.59 -7.09 -9.49
C ASN A 205 15.56 -6.38 -10.43
N TYR A 206 16.29 -5.41 -9.90
CA TYR A 206 17.30 -4.73 -10.67
C TYR A 206 18.46 -5.66 -11.03
N ALA A 207 18.90 -6.53 -10.11
CA ALA A 207 19.94 -7.52 -10.36
C ALA A 207 19.53 -8.51 -11.47
N VAL A 208 18.26 -8.96 -11.47
CA VAL A 208 17.72 -9.82 -12.55
C VAL A 208 17.75 -9.11 -13.90
N LEU A 209 17.32 -7.84 -13.96
CA LEU A 209 17.39 -7.04 -15.19
C LEU A 209 18.83 -6.98 -15.73
N LEU A 210 19.78 -6.61 -14.86
CA LEU A 210 21.20 -6.47 -15.24
C LEU A 210 21.81 -7.81 -15.69
N TYR A 211 21.46 -8.91 -15.01
CA TYR A 211 21.92 -10.24 -15.38
C TYR A 211 21.41 -10.66 -16.76
N ASN A 212 20.12 -10.41 -17.04
CA ASN A 212 19.50 -10.72 -18.33
C ASN A 212 20.09 -9.90 -19.48
N GLN A 213 20.65 -8.73 -19.20
CA GLN A 213 21.39 -7.91 -20.16
C GLN A 213 22.87 -8.27 -20.32
N GLY A 214 23.36 -9.24 -19.53
CA GLY A 214 24.78 -9.62 -19.54
C GLY A 214 25.68 -8.75 -18.68
N GLU A 215 25.14 -7.74 -17.98
CA GLU A 215 25.87 -6.86 -17.06
C GLU A 215 26.13 -7.52 -15.69
N LYS A 216 26.88 -8.62 -15.70
CA LYS A 216 27.11 -9.47 -14.51
C LYS A 216 27.72 -8.71 -13.32
N LYS A 217 28.60 -7.74 -13.57
CA LYS A 217 29.23 -6.93 -12.51
C LYS A 217 28.19 -6.06 -11.78
N GLY A 218 27.29 -5.41 -12.53
CA GLY A 218 26.22 -4.61 -11.96
C GLY A 218 25.20 -5.48 -11.22
N ALA A 219 24.83 -6.63 -11.80
CA ALA A 219 23.94 -7.60 -11.16
C ALA A 219 24.49 -8.09 -9.82
N LEU A 220 25.79 -8.40 -9.75
CA LEU A 220 26.46 -8.79 -8.51
C LEU A 220 26.42 -7.69 -7.45
N ALA A 221 26.68 -6.44 -7.82
CA ALA A 221 26.61 -5.32 -6.89
C ALA A 221 25.20 -5.14 -6.28
N GLN A 222 24.16 -5.23 -7.12
CA GLN A 222 22.77 -5.15 -6.65
C GLN A 222 22.38 -6.35 -5.79
N TYR A 223 22.83 -7.55 -6.15
CA TYR A 223 22.63 -8.76 -5.37
C TYR A 223 23.25 -8.66 -3.96
N GLN A 224 24.48 -8.15 -3.85
CA GLN A 224 25.12 -7.92 -2.56
C GLN A 224 24.37 -6.89 -1.70
N GLU A 225 23.82 -5.84 -2.32
CA GLU A 225 23.05 -4.83 -1.60
C GLU A 225 21.71 -5.40 -1.08
N MET A 226 21.06 -6.27 -1.87
CA MET A 226 19.91 -7.05 -1.42
C MET A 226 20.28 -7.88 -0.18
N GLU A 227 21.40 -8.62 -0.20
CA GLU A 227 21.82 -9.45 0.95
C GLU A 227 22.08 -8.62 2.21
N LYS A 228 22.70 -7.44 2.09
CA LYS A 228 22.87 -6.53 3.24
C LYS A 228 21.52 -6.11 3.83
N LYS A 229 20.56 -5.74 2.98
CA LYS A 229 19.20 -5.36 3.43
C LYS A 229 18.48 -6.54 4.10
N VAL A 230 18.60 -7.75 3.55
CA VAL A 230 18.01 -8.97 4.13
C VAL A 230 18.60 -9.27 5.50
N ASN A 231 19.93 -9.21 5.66
CA ASN A 231 20.58 -9.45 6.94
C ASN A 231 20.16 -8.41 7.98
N PHE A 232 20.15 -7.12 7.61
CA PHE A 232 19.64 -6.06 8.48
C PHE A 232 18.19 -6.30 8.92
N LEU A 233 17.32 -6.80 8.04
CA LEU A 233 15.93 -7.12 8.37
C LEU A 233 15.82 -8.32 9.30
N LYS A 234 16.61 -9.38 9.09
CA LYS A 234 16.62 -10.57 9.96
C LYS A 234 17.04 -10.25 11.39
N ASP A 235 18.02 -9.36 11.54
CA ASP A 235 18.53 -8.96 12.85
C ASP A 235 17.52 -8.10 13.64
N ASN A 236 16.65 -7.37 12.94
CA ASN A 236 15.72 -6.41 13.54
C ASN A 236 14.25 -6.84 13.52
N SER A 237 13.89 -7.91 12.80
CA SER A 237 12.50 -8.38 12.69
C SER A 237 12.44 -9.86 12.29
N PRO A 238 11.52 -10.66 12.86
CA PRO A 238 11.23 -12.01 12.39
C PRO A 238 10.39 -11.96 11.10
N LEU A 239 10.89 -11.27 10.07
CA LEU A 239 10.22 -11.18 8.77
C LEU A 239 10.45 -12.49 8.00
N GLU A 240 9.37 -13.18 7.65
CA GLU A 240 9.42 -14.25 6.65
C GLU A 240 9.41 -13.64 5.26
N PHE A 241 10.38 -14.02 4.43
CA PHE A 241 10.43 -13.63 3.03
C PHE A 241 9.59 -14.60 2.19
N ASP A 242 8.97 -14.09 1.13
CA ASP A 242 8.19 -14.91 0.20
C ASP A 242 9.08 -16.03 -0.38
N SER A 243 8.54 -17.25 -0.46
CA SER A 243 9.25 -18.42 -0.99
C SER A 243 9.73 -18.16 -2.43
N GLU A 244 8.97 -17.41 -3.23
CA GLU A 244 9.35 -17.08 -4.61
C GLU A 244 10.55 -16.14 -4.67
N MET A 245 10.59 -15.16 -3.76
CA MET A 245 11.74 -14.25 -3.62
C MET A 245 13.00 -15.03 -3.28
N VAL A 246 12.92 -15.95 -2.30
CA VAL A 246 14.04 -16.78 -1.86
C VAL A 246 14.54 -17.67 -2.99
N GLU A 247 13.64 -18.34 -3.71
CA GLU A 247 14.02 -19.21 -4.83
C GLU A 247 14.69 -18.41 -5.95
N MET A 248 14.19 -17.21 -6.25
CA MET A 248 14.78 -16.34 -7.26
C MET A 248 16.15 -15.83 -6.84
N ALA A 249 16.32 -15.41 -5.58
CA ALA A 249 17.60 -15.02 -5.04
C ALA A 249 18.62 -16.17 -5.12
N GLN A 250 18.24 -17.39 -4.73
CA GLN A 250 19.10 -18.57 -4.83
C GLN A 250 19.51 -18.88 -6.28
N LYS A 251 18.56 -18.84 -7.23
CA LYS A 251 18.86 -19.03 -8.65
C LYS A 251 19.82 -17.97 -9.18
N LEU A 252 19.63 -16.71 -8.80
CA LEU A 252 20.47 -15.61 -9.25
C LEU A 252 21.87 -15.68 -8.61
N GLY A 253 21.97 -16.00 -7.32
CA GLY A 253 23.24 -16.22 -6.64
C GLY A 253 24.07 -17.34 -7.28
N ALA A 254 23.43 -18.47 -7.57
CA ALA A 254 24.06 -19.59 -8.28
C ALA A 254 24.54 -19.18 -9.69
N ALA A 255 23.72 -18.42 -10.43
CA ALA A 255 24.08 -17.94 -11.77
C ALA A 255 25.22 -16.91 -11.76
N LEU A 256 25.34 -16.11 -10.70
CA LEU A 256 26.41 -15.15 -10.48
C LEU A 256 27.67 -15.77 -9.87
N GLN A 257 27.67 -17.08 -9.58
CA GLN A 257 28.75 -17.78 -8.87
C GLN A 257 29.08 -17.14 -7.51
N VAL A 258 28.09 -16.52 -6.88
CA VAL A 258 28.19 -16.12 -5.48
C VAL A 258 28.14 -17.42 -4.69
N GLY A 259 29.27 -17.82 -4.09
CA GLY A 259 29.33 -19.04 -3.27
C GLY A 259 28.16 -19.05 -2.27
N GLU A 260 27.63 -20.22 -1.93
CA GLU A 260 26.45 -20.42 -1.07
C GLU A 260 26.57 -19.62 0.23
N ALA A 261 26.20 -18.34 0.17
CA ALA A 261 26.29 -17.45 1.30
C ALA A 261 25.10 -17.79 2.18
N LEU A 262 25.41 -17.99 3.46
CA LEU A 262 24.61 -18.39 4.62
C LEU A 262 23.22 -17.73 4.77
N VAL A 263 22.84 -16.81 3.89
CA VAL A 263 21.63 -15.98 3.98
C VAL A 263 20.38 -16.76 3.58
N TRP A 264 20.45 -17.71 2.65
CA TRP A 264 19.25 -18.32 2.05
C TRP A 264 18.98 -19.76 2.47
N THR A 265 19.74 -20.30 3.42
CA THR A 265 19.47 -21.62 3.99
C THR A 265 18.22 -21.56 4.87
N LYS A 266 17.25 -22.47 4.63
CA LYS A 266 16.13 -22.69 5.54
C LYS A 266 16.66 -22.95 6.97
N PRO A 267 15.96 -22.55 8.04
CA PRO A 267 16.35 -22.95 9.38
C PRO A 267 16.26 -24.48 9.47
N VAL A 268 17.41 -25.15 9.43
CA VAL A 268 17.50 -26.59 9.62
C VAL A 268 17.39 -26.84 11.13
N LYS A 269 16.30 -27.48 11.56
CA LYS A 269 16.29 -28.18 12.85
C LYS A 269 17.36 -29.27 12.79
N ASP A 270 18.19 -29.31 13.82
CA ASP A 270 19.48 -30.00 14.02
C ASP A 270 19.84 -31.28 13.21
N PRO A 271 21.16 -31.55 13.05
CA PRO A 271 21.69 -32.46 12.05
C PRO A 271 21.88 -33.88 12.58
N LYS A 272 21.36 -34.88 11.84
CA LYS A 272 21.96 -36.22 11.78
C LYS A 272 21.71 -36.86 10.41
N SER A 273 22.71 -36.80 9.53
CA SER A 273 23.34 -37.99 8.95
C SER A 273 24.34 -37.59 7.86
N LYS A 274 25.51 -38.23 7.95
CA LYS A 274 26.56 -38.22 6.94
C LYS A 274 26.04 -38.87 5.66
N HIS A 275 26.39 -38.33 4.50
CA HIS A 275 27.10 -39.10 3.48
C HIS A 275 27.75 -38.17 2.44
N ARG A 276 29.06 -38.35 2.27
CA ARG A 276 29.85 -37.89 1.11
C ARG A 276 29.41 -38.66 -0.14
N THR A 277 29.28 -37.97 -1.27
CA THR A 277 29.80 -38.45 -2.56
C THR A 277 30.23 -37.27 -3.43
N ASN A 278 31.44 -37.38 -3.96
CA ASN A 278 31.97 -36.56 -5.05
C ASN A 278 31.23 -36.89 -6.35
N SER A 279 30.92 -35.88 -7.17
CA SER A 279 31.05 -36.02 -8.62
C SER A 279 31.28 -34.65 -9.25
N ALA A 280 32.43 -34.52 -9.90
CA ALA A 280 32.73 -33.45 -10.82
C ALA A 280 31.95 -33.68 -12.11
N SER A 281 31.26 -32.65 -12.60
CA SER A 281 30.86 -32.58 -14.01
C SER A 281 31.00 -31.15 -14.52
N LYS A 282 31.92 -30.99 -15.46
CA LYS A 282 31.97 -29.85 -16.38
C LYS A 282 30.66 -29.84 -17.17
N SER A 283 29.98 -28.71 -17.26
CA SER A 283 28.97 -28.48 -18.31
C SER A 283 29.06 -27.07 -18.86
N ALA A 284 28.97 -27.01 -20.19
CA ALA A 284 29.22 -25.86 -21.03
C ALA A 284 28.24 -24.71 -20.77
N ALA A 285 28.76 -23.49 -20.88
CA ALA A 285 28.02 -22.25 -20.72
C ALA A 285 27.01 -22.05 -21.88
N LEU A 286 25.81 -22.62 -21.74
CA LEU A 286 24.62 -22.09 -22.40
C LEU A 286 23.96 -21.12 -21.41
N GLN A 287 23.90 -19.85 -21.79
CA GLN A 287 23.37 -18.77 -20.95
C GLN A 287 21.86 -18.98 -20.75
N LYS A 288 21.49 -19.65 -19.67
CA LYS A 288 20.09 -19.88 -19.30
C LYS A 288 19.55 -18.56 -18.74
N THR A 289 18.67 -17.89 -19.50
CA THR A 289 17.90 -16.74 -19.02
C THR A 289 17.23 -17.14 -17.72
N LEU A 290 17.44 -16.38 -16.63
CA LEU A 290 16.62 -16.59 -15.43
C LEU A 290 15.16 -16.33 -15.84
N GLY A 291 14.23 -17.15 -15.35
CA GLY A 291 12.84 -17.23 -15.83
C GLY A 291 12.12 -15.89 -16.01
N THR A 292 11.05 -15.92 -16.79
CA THR A 292 10.25 -14.74 -17.13
C THR A 292 9.91 -13.91 -15.88
N PHE A 293 9.88 -12.57 -16.02
CA PHE A 293 9.43 -11.62 -14.98
C PHE A 293 7.99 -11.88 -14.48
N GLN A 294 7.33 -12.93 -14.99
CA GLN A 294 6.03 -13.45 -14.57
C GLN A 294 6.03 -13.94 -13.12
N ALA A 295 7.02 -14.76 -12.71
CA ALA A 295 7.13 -15.20 -11.32
C ALA A 295 7.37 -14.00 -10.38
N LEU A 296 7.93 -12.91 -10.91
CA LEU A 296 8.12 -11.70 -10.15
C LEU A 296 6.86 -10.83 -10.10
N GLY A 297 6.08 -10.74 -11.18
CA GLY A 297 4.75 -10.12 -11.15
C GLY A 297 3.80 -10.83 -10.18
N GLU A 298 3.93 -12.15 -10.05
CA GLU A 298 3.23 -12.99 -9.07
C GLU A 298 3.81 -12.83 -7.65
N ALA A 299 5.13 -12.82 -7.48
CA ALA A 299 5.79 -12.54 -6.19
C ALA A 299 5.56 -11.09 -5.71
N MET A 300 5.44 -10.12 -6.61
CA MET A 300 5.11 -8.73 -6.29
C MET A 300 3.62 -8.56 -6.07
N ALA A 301 2.76 -9.33 -6.74
CA ALA A 301 1.33 -9.41 -6.42
C ALA A 301 1.09 -10.04 -5.04
N SER A 302 1.82 -11.12 -4.73
CA SER A 302 1.88 -11.79 -3.43
C SER A 302 2.43 -10.81 -2.40
N ALA A 303 3.64 -10.28 -2.59
CA ALA A 303 4.28 -9.36 -1.66
C ALA A 303 3.56 -8.00 -1.53
N ALA A 304 2.81 -7.51 -2.52
CA ALA A 304 1.96 -6.31 -2.38
C ALA A 304 0.58 -6.62 -1.79
N ALA A 305 0.09 -7.86 -1.92
CA ALA A 305 -1.07 -8.35 -1.17
C ALA A 305 -0.71 -8.65 0.32
N TYR A 306 0.54 -9.07 0.58
CA TYR A 306 1.06 -9.42 1.90
C TYR A 306 1.85 -8.30 2.57
N ARG A 307 2.33 -7.29 1.83
CA ARG A 307 2.87 -6.10 2.46
C ARG A 307 1.74 -5.30 3.05
N LYS A 308 1.86 -5.15 4.36
CA LYS A 308 1.59 -3.92 5.08
C LYS A 308 2.07 -2.74 4.24
N LEU A 309 1.22 -2.25 3.33
CA LEU A 309 1.29 -0.87 2.85
C LEU A 309 1.56 -0.02 4.10
N PRO A 310 2.48 0.95 4.05
CA PRO A 310 2.69 1.84 5.18
C PRO A 310 1.31 2.28 5.66
N SER A 311 0.99 1.94 6.90
CA SER A 311 -0.15 2.46 7.65
C SER A 311 0.11 3.95 7.86
N GLY A 312 0.08 4.69 6.76
CA GLY A 312 0.28 6.11 6.65
C GLY A 312 -0.92 6.60 5.86
N ALA A 313 -1.84 7.22 6.59
CA ALA A 313 -3.14 7.70 6.12
C ALA A 313 -4.26 6.65 6.03
N VAL A 314 -4.69 6.14 7.19
CA VAL A 314 -6.11 6.29 7.56
C VAL A 314 -6.28 7.65 8.24
N GLY A 315 -5.79 8.68 7.58
CA GLY A 315 -6.27 10.02 7.77
C GLY A 315 -7.18 10.23 6.59
N ALA A 316 -8.47 10.45 6.85
CA ALA A 316 -9.09 11.54 6.13
C ALA A 316 -8.11 12.71 6.31
N GLN A 317 -7.35 13.07 5.26
CA GLN A 317 -6.82 14.41 5.20
C GLN A 317 -8.06 15.27 5.29
N LEU A 318 -8.33 15.80 6.49
CA LEU A 318 -8.98 17.08 6.63
C LEU A 318 -8.00 18.04 5.97
N THR A 319 -8.07 18.08 4.64
CA THR A 319 -7.47 19.15 3.87
C THR A 319 -8.03 20.41 4.49
N LYS A 320 -7.13 21.33 4.85
CA LYS A 320 -7.50 22.71 5.13
C LYS A 320 -8.41 23.13 3.96
N PRO A 321 -9.65 23.59 4.18
CA PRO A 321 -10.46 24.04 3.07
C PRO A 321 -9.66 25.13 2.33
N PRO A 322 -9.68 25.16 0.99
CA PRO A 322 -9.13 26.30 0.27
C PRO A 322 -9.82 27.54 0.84
N SER A 323 -9.02 28.51 1.26
CA SER A 323 -9.49 29.83 1.66
C SER A 323 -10.28 30.41 0.48
N LEU A 324 -11.60 30.27 0.54
CA LEU A 324 -12.52 30.97 -0.34
C LEU A 324 -12.47 32.46 0.02
N PRO A 325 -12.62 33.37 -0.97
CA PRO A 325 -12.60 34.80 -0.73
C PRO A 325 -13.70 35.20 0.25
N LEU A 326 -13.36 36.04 1.21
CA LEU A 326 -14.31 36.71 2.08
C LEU A 326 -15.41 37.37 1.21
N GLU A 327 -16.64 36.89 1.31
CA GLU A 327 -17.80 37.67 0.88
C GLU A 327 -17.89 38.92 1.77
N PRO A 328 -18.24 40.08 1.20
CA PRO A 328 -18.25 41.34 1.93
C PRO A 328 -19.34 41.33 3.00
N GLU A 329 -19.00 41.85 4.18
CA GLU A 329 -19.93 41.96 5.31
C GLU A 329 -21.19 42.77 4.95
N PRO A 330 -22.37 42.42 5.48
CA PRO A 330 -23.55 43.24 5.31
C PRO A 330 -23.40 44.54 6.11
N GLU A 331 -23.64 45.67 5.45
CA GLU A 331 -23.62 47.01 6.05
C GLU A 331 -24.50 47.10 7.32
N PRO A 332 -24.10 47.90 8.32
CA PRO A 332 -24.86 48.01 9.56
C PRO A 332 -26.17 48.75 9.31
N THR A 333 -27.28 48.11 9.70
CA THR A 333 -28.61 48.72 9.79
C THR A 333 -28.56 49.93 10.71
N VAL A 334 -28.73 51.12 10.13
CA VAL A 334 -28.91 52.38 10.86
C VAL A 334 -30.30 52.37 11.50
N GLU A 335 -30.34 52.37 12.83
CA GLU A 335 -31.52 52.72 13.62
C GLU A 335 -32.00 54.12 13.24
N ALA A 336 -33.23 54.24 12.76
CA ALA A 336 -33.91 55.52 12.60
C ALA A 336 -35.07 55.60 13.59
N SER A 337 -35.00 56.61 14.47
CA SER A 337 -36.14 57.11 15.23
C SER A 337 -36.01 58.65 15.32
N PRO A 338 -37.06 59.40 15.70
CA PRO A 338 -38.08 59.91 14.76
C PRO A 338 -38.32 61.43 14.89
N THR A 339 -38.70 62.12 13.80
CA THR A 339 -39.40 63.45 13.70
C THR A 339 -39.15 63.95 12.26
N GLU A 340 -39.99 64.67 11.51
CA GLU A 340 -41.14 65.53 11.76
C GLU A 340 -41.89 65.80 10.43
N ALA A 341 -43.04 66.46 10.54
CA ALA A 341 -44.09 66.79 9.57
C ALA A 341 -43.72 67.40 8.20
N SER A 342 -44.53 67.06 7.17
CA SER A 342 -45.26 68.00 6.27
C SER A 342 -46.06 67.20 5.21
N GLU A 343 -47.38 67.07 5.33
CA GLU A 343 -48.38 67.83 4.55
C GLU A 343 -48.19 67.81 3.01
N GLN A 344 -49.02 67.06 2.27
CA GLN A 344 -50.05 67.57 1.33
C GLN A 344 -50.56 66.54 0.30
N LYS A 345 -51.91 66.44 0.26
CA LYS A 345 -52.82 66.35 -0.92
C LYS A 345 -52.81 65.15 -1.89
N LYS A 346 -53.92 64.40 -1.81
CA LYS A 346 -55.02 64.21 -2.79
C LYS A 346 -54.77 63.67 -4.21
N GLU A 347 -55.75 62.83 -4.60
CA GLU A 347 -56.17 62.37 -5.94
C GLU A 347 -55.33 61.23 -6.53
N LYS A 348 -55.90 60.12 -7.03
CA LYS A 348 -57.25 59.84 -7.55
C LYS A 348 -57.56 58.34 -7.46
#